data_AF-A0ABD1WL20-F1
#
_entry.id   AF-A0ABD1WL20-F1
#
_cell.length_a   1.000
_cell.length_b   1.000
_cell.length_c   1.000
_cell.angle_alpha   90.00
_cell.angle_beta   90.00
_cell.angle_gamma   90.00
#
_symmetry.space_group_name_H-M   'P 1'
#
loop_
_entity.id
_entity.type
_entity.pdbx_description
1 polymer ?
#
loop_
_entity_poly.entity_id
_entity_poly.type
_entity_poly.pdbx_seq_one_letter_code
_entity_poly.pdbx_strand_id
1 'polypeptide(L)'
;MFAENRLLILNPDQAARDGVEPQIQNHVDVGFLYEIDHIHLPLGTPVHLSSIRVAMVCENTELNIAVRYPSKESLRAFFSYSTRETHPALDEKFVMGTVQAAKVLHRKVPAEEYSDQKHLESFWVVRACGD
;
A
#
# COMPACT_ATOMS: atom_id res chain seq x y z
N MET A 1 37.53 -22.78 21.64
CA MET A 1 36.35 -21.88 21.73
C MET A 1 36.94 -20.49 21.72
N PHE A 2 36.85 -19.68 20.68
CA PHE A 2 35.65 -19.18 20.01
C PHE A 2 35.85 -19.13 18.49
N ALA A 3 34.79 -19.42 17.75
CA ALA A 3 34.77 -19.54 16.30
C ALA A 3 34.95 -18.19 15.59
N GLU A 4 35.63 -18.24 14.45
CA GLU A 4 35.93 -17.13 13.54
C GLU A 4 34.68 -16.41 13.02
N ASN A 5 34.68 -15.07 13.16
CA ASN A 5 33.84 -14.15 12.40
C ASN A 5 34.23 -14.20 10.93
N ARG A 6 33.52 -14.99 10.12
CA ARG A 6 33.65 -14.96 8.65
C ARG A 6 32.60 -14.03 8.06
N LEU A 7 32.99 -12.76 7.92
CA LEU A 7 32.33 -11.76 7.08
C LEU A 7 32.37 -12.27 5.62
N LEU A 8 31.24 -12.75 5.08
CA LEU A 8 31.11 -13.00 3.65
C LEU A 8 30.70 -11.69 2.98
N ILE A 9 31.71 -10.89 2.63
CA ILE A 9 31.58 -9.88 1.59
C ILE A 9 31.38 -10.63 0.27
N LEU A 10 30.16 -10.61 -0.26
CA LEU A 10 29.87 -11.18 -1.57
C LEU A 10 30.55 -10.31 -2.64
N ASN A 11 31.40 -10.96 -3.44
CA ASN A 11 32.13 -10.35 -4.54
C ASN A 11 31.19 -9.87 -5.66
N PRO A 12 31.42 -8.71 -6.29
CA PRO A 12 30.58 -8.15 -7.34
C PRO A 12 30.71 -8.83 -8.72
N ASP A 13 31.51 -9.90 -8.85
CA ASP A 13 31.86 -10.52 -10.14
C ASP A 13 31.00 -11.76 -10.51
N GLN A 14 30.08 -12.19 -9.63
CA GLN A 14 29.24 -13.38 -9.88
C GLN A 14 27.87 -13.06 -10.53
N ALA A 15 27.64 -11.82 -10.97
CA ALA A 15 26.34 -11.34 -11.43
C ALA A 15 25.96 -11.66 -12.90
N ALA A 16 26.66 -12.57 -13.61
CA ALA A 16 26.57 -12.65 -15.08
C ALA A 16 26.22 -14.01 -15.69
N ARG A 17 25.62 -14.98 -14.98
CA ARG A 17 25.28 -16.30 -15.58
C ARG A 17 23.88 -16.85 -15.33
N ASP A 18 23.02 -16.13 -14.63
CA ASP A 18 21.60 -16.48 -14.56
C ASP A 18 20.83 -15.23 -14.96
N GLY A 19 19.89 -15.37 -15.90
CA GLY A 19 19.02 -14.29 -16.37
C GLY A 19 18.02 -13.85 -15.30
N VAL A 20 18.50 -13.53 -14.10
CA VAL A 20 17.77 -12.77 -13.12
C VAL A 20 17.79 -11.34 -13.64
N GLU A 21 16.77 -11.01 -14.45
CA GLU A 21 16.29 -9.63 -14.52
C GLU A 21 16.34 -9.06 -13.11
N PRO A 22 16.73 -7.79 -12.90
CA PRO A 22 16.51 -7.15 -11.63
C PRO A 22 15.00 -7.22 -11.42
N GLN A 23 14.59 -8.25 -10.67
CA GLN A 23 13.32 -8.32 -10.01
C GLN A 23 13.42 -7.17 -9.04
N ILE A 24 13.06 -5.99 -9.56
CA ILE A 24 12.58 -4.85 -8.80
C ILE A 24 11.34 -5.41 -8.13
N GLN A 25 11.61 -6.22 -7.11
CA GLN A 25 10.63 -6.81 -6.27
C GLN A 25 10.18 -5.61 -5.48
N ASN A 26 9.19 -4.92 -6.04
CA ASN A 26 8.33 -4.00 -5.32
C ASN A 26 7.71 -4.87 -4.23
N HIS A 27 8.46 -5.02 -3.15
CA HIS A 27 8.11 -5.81 -1.99
C HIS A 27 7.04 -4.97 -1.29
N VAL A 28 5.81 -5.18 -1.75
CA VAL A 28 4.64 -4.58 -1.11
C VAL A 28 4.45 -5.31 0.21
N ASP A 29 4.54 -4.54 1.26
CA ASP A 29 4.62 -4.99 2.64
C ASP A 29 3.20 -5.12 3.19
N VAL A 30 2.82 -6.34 3.55
CA VAL A 30 1.46 -6.62 4.05
C VAL A 30 1.29 -6.04 5.44
N GLY A 31 0.13 -5.44 5.70
CA GLY A 31 -0.19 -4.76 6.94
C GLY A 31 0.19 -3.27 6.95
N PHE A 32 0.76 -2.77 5.85
CA PHE A 32 1.12 -1.36 5.71
C PHE A 32 0.16 -0.60 4.80
N LEU A 33 0.02 0.70 5.05
CA LEU A 33 -0.71 1.62 4.18
C LEU A 33 0.19 2.14 3.07
N TYR A 34 -0.41 2.30 1.91
CA TYR A 34 0.21 2.81 0.71
C TYR A 34 -0.69 3.86 0.07
N GLU A 35 -0.07 4.88 -0.50
CA GLU A 35 -0.75 5.85 -1.34
C GLU A 35 -1.04 5.24 -2.71
N ILE A 36 -2.27 5.47 -3.15
CA ILE A 36 -2.82 5.00 -4.40
C ILE A 36 -2.60 6.11 -5.44
N ASP A 37 -1.90 5.75 -6.51
CA ASP A 37 -1.76 6.57 -7.69
C ASP A 37 -2.95 6.33 -8.64
N HIS A 38 -3.76 7.37 -8.83
CA HIS A 38 -5.01 7.29 -9.58
C HIS A 38 -4.81 7.22 -11.09
N ILE A 39 -3.62 7.58 -11.57
CA ILE A 39 -3.24 7.55 -12.99
C ILE A 39 -2.99 6.09 -13.42
N HIS A 40 -2.52 5.26 -12.49
CA HIS A 40 -2.21 3.86 -12.74
C HIS A 40 -3.32 2.88 -12.33
N LEU A 41 -4.49 3.39 -11.95
CA LEU A 41 -5.62 2.54 -11.61
C LEU A 41 -6.17 1.82 -12.86
N PRO A 42 -6.46 0.50 -12.77
CA PRO A 42 -7.02 -0.23 -13.89
C PRO A 42 -8.44 0.28 -14.20
N LEU A 43 -8.85 0.27 -15.47
CA LEU A 43 -10.19 0.74 -15.89
C LEU A 43 -11.38 -0.01 -15.24
N GLY A 44 -11.12 -1.07 -14.47
CA GLY A 44 -12.11 -1.81 -13.69
C GLY A 44 -12.08 -1.52 -12.18
N THR A 45 -11.31 -0.54 -11.69
CA THR A 45 -11.35 -0.21 -10.26
C THR A 45 -12.70 0.38 -9.88
N PRO A 46 -13.23 -0.01 -8.70
CA PRO A 46 -14.45 0.59 -8.19
C PRO A 46 -14.26 2.10 -8.02
N VAL A 47 -15.31 2.86 -8.33
CA VAL A 47 -15.34 4.33 -8.21
C VAL A 47 -14.92 4.81 -6.83
N HIS A 48 -15.15 3.98 -5.81
CA HIS A 48 -14.75 4.24 -4.44
C HIS A 48 -13.23 4.34 -4.31
N LEU A 49 -12.48 3.37 -4.84
CA LEU A 49 -11.02 3.35 -4.79
C LEU A 49 -10.43 4.57 -5.52
N SER A 50 -11.08 5.02 -6.60
CA SER A 50 -10.73 6.27 -7.30
C SER A 50 -10.98 7.55 -6.48
N SER A 51 -11.62 7.48 -5.32
CA SER A 51 -11.71 8.60 -4.36
C SER A 51 -10.80 8.38 -3.15
N ILE A 52 -10.26 7.18 -2.96
CA ILE A 52 -9.40 6.83 -1.84
C ILE A 52 -7.96 7.18 -2.17
N ARG A 53 -7.30 7.88 -1.25
CA ARG A 53 -5.88 8.20 -1.35
C ARG A 53 -5.01 7.08 -0.81
N VAL A 54 -5.41 6.42 0.28
CA VAL A 54 -4.60 5.41 0.95
C VAL A 54 -5.34 4.09 1.10
N ALA A 55 -4.66 3.00 0.78
CA ALA A 55 -5.14 1.65 1.05
C ALA A 55 -4.11 0.84 1.82
N MET A 56 -4.61 -0.04 2.67
CA MET A 56 -3.80 -1.00 3.40
C MET A 56 -3.62 -2.26 2.59
N VAL A 57 -2.41 -2.77 2.48
CA VAL A 57 -2.18 -4.07 1.86
C VAL A 57 -2.54 -5.14 2.88
N CYS A 58 -3.49 -6.01 2.55
CA CYS A 58 -3.88 -7.12 3.44
C CYS A 58 -3.33 -8.47 2.99
N GLU A 59 -2.98 -8.60 1.72
CA GLU A 59 -2.47 -9.84 1.16
C GLU A 59 -1.47 -9.51 0.06
N ASN A 60 -0.32 -10.17 0.07
CA ASN A 60 0.60 -10.20 -1.05
C ASN A 60 0.74 -11.65 -1.52
N THR A 61 0.79 -11.84 -2.82
CA THR A 61 0.97 -13.13 -3.47
C THR A 61 1.85 -12.89 -4.69
N GLU A 62 2.46 -13.94 -5.23
CA GLU A 62 3.40 -13.83 -6.35
C GLU A 62 2.78 -13.16 -7.59
N LEU A 63 1.48 -13.36 -7.82
CA LEU A 63 0.74 -12.82 -8.97
C LEU A 63 -0.25 -11.70 -8.60
N ASN A 64 -0.72 -11.66 -7.35
CA ASN A 64 -1.81 -10.77 -6.94
C ASN A 64 -1.53 -10.11 -5.59
N ILE A 65 -2.02 -8.90 -5.42
CA ILE A 65 -1.99 -8.13 -4.18
C ILE A 65 -3.41 -7.73 -3.86
N ALA A 66 -3.84 -7.98 -2.61
CA ALA A 66 -5.10 -7.50 -2.11
C ALA A 66 -4.88 -6.32 -1.18
N VAL A 67 -5.61 -5.25 -1.45
CA VAL A 67 -5.65 -4.05 -0.62
C VAL A 67 -7.04 -3.87 -0.03
N ARG A 68 -7.10 -3.29 1.16
CA ARG A 68 -8.34 -2.87 1.81
C ARG A 68 -8.33 -1.37 2.03
N TYR A 69 -9.50 -0.77 1.92
CA TYR A 69 -9.69 0.66 2.10
C TYR A 69 -11.04 0.92 2.75
N PRO A 70 -11.22 2.09 3.37
CA PRO A 70 -12.45 2.37 4.06
C PRO A 70 -13.56 2.72 3.06
N SER A 71 -14.78 2.26 3.33
CA SER A 71 -15.95 2.59 2.52
C SER A 71 -16.44 4.01 2.78
N LYS A 72 -17.19 4.60 1.84
CA LYS A 72 -17.73 5.98 1.96
C LYS A 72 -18.55 6.14 3.23
N GLU A 73 -19.29 5.09 3.56
CA GLU A 73 -20.19 5.05 4.70
C GLU A 73 -19.39 4.93 6.00
N SER A 74 -18.32 4.13 6.02
CA SER A 74 -17.43 4.01 7.17
C SER A 74 -16.66 5.29 7.44
N LEU A 75 -16.14 5.96 6.40
CA LEU A 75 -15.52 7.29 6.54
C LEU A 75 -16.54 8.30 7.05
N ARG A 76 -17.70 8.42 6.39
CA ARG A 76 -18.74 9.35 6.81
C ARG A 76 -19.18 9.06 8.24
N ALA A 77 -19.38 7.80 8.62
CA ALA A 77 -19.75 7.44 9.98
C ALA A 77 -18.64 7.77 10.99
N PHE A 78 -17.38 7.53 10.65
CA PHE A 78 -16.22 7.85 11.49
C PHE A 78 -16.07 9.36 11.74
N PHE A 79 -16.28 10.18 10.71
CA PHE A 79 -16.22 11.64 10.83
C PHE A 79 -17.50 12.25 11.41
N SER A 80 -18.66 11.68 11.09
CA SER A 80 -19.97 12.21 11.49
C SER A 80 -20.38 11.78 12.88
N TYR A 81 -20.09 10.54 13.26
CA TYR A 81 -20.24 10.05 14.62
C TYR A 81 -18.84 10.05 15.20
N SER A 82 -18.55 10.97 16.13
CA SER A 82 -17.31 11.02 16.92
C SER A 82 -17.14 9.75 17.75
N THR A 83 -16.91 8.65 17.05
CA THR A 83 -16.87 7.30 17.57
C THR A 83 -15.47 7.06 18.09
N ARG A 84 -15.38 6.30 19.18
CA ARG A 84 -14.13 5.95 19.87
C ARG A 84 -13.19 5.07 19.03
N GLU A 85 -13.51 4.89 17.75
CA GLU A 85 -12.69 4.12 16.83
C GLU A 85 -11.48 4.96 16.43
N THR A 86 -10.32 4.32 16.34
CA THR A 86 -9.06 4.99 16.00
C THR A 86 -8.84 5.14 14.51
N HIS A 87 -9.63 4.44 13.67
CA HIS A 87 -9.59 4.51 12.22
C HIS A 87 -10.94 4.09 11.62
N PRO A 88 -11.27 4.52 10.38
CA PRO A 88 -12.44 4.02 9.67
C PRO A 88 -12.32 2.51 9.39
N ALA A 89 -13.46 1.82 9.31
CA ALA A 89 -13.52 0.41 8.98
C ALA A 89 -13.09 0.16 7.52
N LEU A 90 -12.05 -0.64 7.32
CA LEU A 90 -11.52 -1.06 6.01
C LEU A 90 -12.34 -2.24 5.46
N ASP A 91 -13.60 -1.99 5.12
CA ASP A 91 -14.56 -3.01 4.71
C ASP A 91 -14.47 -3.38 3.21
N GLU A 92 -14.01 -2.43 2.39
CA GLU A 92 -13.80 -2.67 0.96
C GLU A 92 -12.47 -3.41 0.72
N LYS A 93 -12.48 -4.36 -0.22
CA LYS A 93 -11.32 -5.17 -0.63
C LYS A 93 -11.19 -5.14 -2.14
N PHE A 94 -10.01 -4.73 -2.62
CA PHE A 94 -9.67 -4.77 -4.03
C PHE A 94 -8.45 -5.64 -4.27
N VAL A 95 -8.54 -6.53 -5.27
CA VAL A 95 -7.45 -7.41 -5.68
C VAL A 95 -6.95 -6.95 -7.03
N MET A 96 -5.64 -6.76 -7.14
CA MET A 96 -4.97 -6.37 -8.38
C MET A 96 -3.70 -7.18 -8.59
N GLY A 97 -3.26 -7.30 -9.84
CA GLY A 97 -2.00 -8.00 -10.15
C GLY A 97 -0.81 -7.29 -9.51
N THR A 98 0.23 -8.02 -9.12
CA THR A 98 1.46 -7.47 -8.51
C THR A 98 2.08 -6.36 -9.34
N VAL A 99 2.10 -6.51 -10.66
CA VAL A 99 2.59 -5.51 -11.62
C VAL A 99 1.74 -4.23 -11.59
N GLN A 100 0.43 -4.34 -11.38
CA GLN A 100 -0.46 -3.19 -11.27
C GLN A 100 -0.30 -2.53 -9.91
N ALA A 101 -0.27 -3.32 -8.84
CA ALA A 101 -0.06 -2.86 -7.47
C ALA A 101 1.26 -2.11 -7.31
N ALA A 102 2.33 -2.56 -7.95
CA ALA A 102 3.60 -1.85 -8.01
C ALA A 102 3.50 -0.43 -8.60
N LYS A 103 2.57 -0.21 -9.53
CA LYS A 103 2.34 1.10 -10.16
C LYS A 103 1.35 1.95 -9.39
N VAL A 104 0.31 1.31 -8.84
CA VAL A 104 -0.73 1.94 -8.05
C VAL A 104 -0.20 2.35 -6.68
N LEU A 105 0.53 1.47 -5.99
CA LEU A 105 1.07 1.69 -4.65
C LEU A 105 2.45 2.32 -4.74
N HIS A 106 2.52 3.59 -5.14
CA HIS A 106 3.77 4.26 -5.44
C HIS A 106 4.55 4.72 -4.19
N ARG A 107 3.84 5.02 -3.09
CA ARG A 107 4.44 5.51 -1.83
C ARG A 107 3.90 4.73 -0.64
N LYS A 108 4.80 4.21 0.20
CA LYS A 108 4.45 3.60 1.49
C LYS A 108 4.21 4.71 2.50
N VAL A 109 3.06 4.66 3.18
CA VAL A 109 2.74 5.61 4.25
C VAL A 109 3.38 5.11 5.56
N PRO A 110 4.29 5.88 6.17
CA PRO A 110 4.89 5.49 7.44
C PRO A 110 3.84 5.51 8.55
N ALA A 111 3.99 4.61 9.53
CA ALA A 111 3.05 4.48 10.64
C ALA A 111 2.90 5.77 11.46
N GLU A 112 3.95 6.60 11.51
CA GLU A 112 3.92 7.92 12.14
C GLU A 112 2.99 8.87 11.40
N GLU A 113 3.15 9.01 10.07
CA GLU A 113 2.27 9.82 9.22
C GLU A 113 0.83 9.31 9.26
N TYR A 114 0.64 7.99 9.25
CA TYR A 114 -0.68 7.39 9.45
C TYR A 114 -1.28 7.75 10.80
N SER A 115 -0.53 7.61 11.90
CA SER A 115 -1.09 7.89 13.22
C SER A 115 -1.43 9.36 13.41
N ASP A 116 -0.63 10.24 12.82
CA ASP A 116 -0.82 11.69 12.88
C ASP A 116 -1.95 12.14 11.95
N GLN A 117 -2.03 11.62 10.71
CA GLN A 117 -2.99 12.10 9.71
C GLN A 117 -4.29 11.28 9.61
N LYS A 118 -4.41 10.09 10.21
CA LYS A 118 -5.63 9.25 10.15
C LYS A 118 -6.90 9.95 10.63
N HIS A 119 -6.79 11.00 11.43
CA HIS A 119 -7.94 11.78 11.88
C HIS A 119 -8.40 12.82 10.85
N LEU A 120 -7.70 12.97 9.73
CA LEU A 120 -8.02 13.91 8.66
C LEU A 120 -8.71 13.17 7.50
N GLU A 121 -9.84 13.69 7.03
CA GLU A 121 -10.53 13.11 5.87
C GLU A 121 -9.64 13.19 4.62
N SER A 122 -8.89 14.28 4.44
CA SER A 122 -7.95 14.48 3.32
C SER A 122 -6.76 13.51 3.30
N PHE A 123 -6.55 12.74 4.38
CA PHE A 123 -5.58 11.65 4.38
C PHE A 123 -6.15 10.39 3.73
N TRP A 124 -7.43 10.11 3.98
CA TRP A 124 -8.12 8.92 3.48
C TRP A 124 -8.65 9.07 2.07
N VAL A 125 -9.22 10.23 1.75
CA VAL A 125 -9.76 10.53 0.42
C VAL A 125 -8.92 11.58 -0.27
N VAL A 126 -8.75 11.40 -1.58
CA VAL A 126 -8.21 12.46 -2.42
C VAL A 126 -9.33 13.47 -2.58
N ARG A 127 -9.09 14.74 -2.20
CA ARG A 127 -10.01 15.81 -2.60
C ARG A 127 -9.99 15.84 -4.12
N ALA A 128 -11.07 15.39 -4.76
CA ALA A 128 -11.30 15.69 -6.16
C ALA A 128 -11.22 17.21 -6.27
N CYS A 129 -10.28 17.69 -7.08
CA CYS A 129 -10.10 19.12 -7.32
C CYS A 129 -11.46 19.68 -7.80
N GLY A 130 -12.10 20.49 -6.96
CA GLY A 130 -13.42 21.04 -7.21
C GLY A 130 -13.90 21.90 -6.05
N ASP A 131 -13.33 23.10 -5.91
CA ASP A 131 -13.99 24.35 -6.34
C ASP A 131 -12.96 25.50 -6.28
#